data_AF-A1B7D3-F1
#
_entry.id   AF-A1B7D3-F1
#
_cell.length_a   1.000
_cell.length_b   1.000
_cell.length_c   1.000
_cell.angle_alpha   90.00
_cell.angle_beta   90.00
_cell.angle_gamma   90.00
#
_symmetry.space_group_name_H-M   'P 1'
#
loop_
_entity.id
_entity.type
_entity.pdbx_description
1 polymer ?
#
loop_
_entity_poly.entity_id
_entity_poly.type
_entity_poly.pdbx_seq_one_letter_code
_entity_poly.pdbx_strand_id
1 'polypeptide(L)'
;MAGWRGCNPLRPFAGLCEAGPCSNPCPDRPMTEIAPQPRIKLSKLRDIGWSFWDPIGLLDPESPAGRWDDEANLSFADEYDSYLVAAASQLRRGTPRDEVVAFPVEIETQHIGVGDSPSAGPRAEVVVEAILADETIWTWPDAQGRFRV
;
A
#
# COMPACT_ATOMS: atom_id res chain seq x y z
N MET A 1 17.89 22.76 28.11
CA MET A 1 17.26 22.49 26.80
C MET A 1 18.25 21.61 26.02
N ALA A 2 18.33 20.31 26.33
CA ALA A 2 17.72 19.21 25.56
C ALA A 2 17.88 19.46 24.04
N GLY A 3 18.85 18.91 23.30
CA GLY A 3 19.65 17.69 23.50
C GLY A 3 19.19 16.62 22.51
N TRP A 4 19.59 16.73 21.25
CA TRP A 4 19.40 15.68 20.25
C TRP A 4 20.78 15.08 19.92
N ARG A 5 21.14 14.03 20.65
CA ARG A 5 22.21 13.11 20.27
C ARG A 5 21.59 11.72 20.10
N GLY A 6 21.82 11.14 18.92
CA GLY A 6 22.04 9.72 18.74
C GLY A 6 20.81 8.87 18.46
N CYS A 7 20.74 8.34 17.24
CA CYS A 7 20.58 6.90 17.00
C CYS A 7 21.10 6.59 15.57
N ASN A 8 22.31 6.05 15.51
CA ASN A 8 22.88 5.37 14.35
C ASN A 8 22.54 3.88 14.48
N PRO A 9 21.72 3.27 13.61
CA PRO A 9 21.31 1.88 13.77
C PRO A 9 22.13 0.89 12.94
N LEU A 10 23.38 1.19 12.57
CA LEU A 10 24.23 0.23 11.86
C LEU A 10 25.48 -0.14 12.68
N ARG A 11 25.27 -1.01 13.70
CA ARG A 11 26.10 -2.18 14.08
C ARG A 11 25.95 -2.56 15.57
N PRO A 12 25.85 -3.87 15.84
CA PRO A 12 26.84 -4.54 16.69
C PRO A 12 27.35 -5.85 16.03
N PHE A 13 28.66 -6.03 15.91
CA PHE A 13 29.51 -6.88 16.77
C PHE A 13 29.10 -8.36 16.84
N ALA A 14 29.84 -9.21 16.11
CA ALA A 14 30.64 -10.34 16.63
C ALA A 14 30.78 -11.46 15.58
N GLY A 15 31.99 -12.00 15.44
CA GLY A 15 32.23 -13.25 14.72
C GLY A 15 33.48 -13.22 13.85
N LEU A 16 34.66 -13.35 14.46
CA LEU A 16 35.83 -13.88 13.77
C LEU A 16 35.48 -15.30 13.28
N CYS A 17 35.48 -15.52 11.97
CA CYS A 17 35.51 -16.87 11.42
C CYS A 17 36.91 -17.10 10.86
N GLU A 18 37.66 -17.96 11.53
CA GLU A 18 38.92 -18.52 11.03
C GLU A 18 38.67 -19.23 9.69
N ALA A 19 39.61 -19.03 8.77
CA ALA A 19 39.61 -19.67 7.46
C ALA A 19 39.99 -21.16 7.62
N GLY A 20 38.99 -22.04 7.63
CA GLY A 20 39.13 -23.47 7.35
C GLY A 20 38.46 -23.81 6.01
N PRO A 21 39.01 -24.73 5.19
CA PRO A 21 38.46 -25.03 3.87
C PRO A 21 37.22 -25.91 4.03
N CYS A 22 36.04 -25.30 4.01
CA CYS A 22 34.79 -26.05 3.87
C CYS A 22 34.65 -26.54 2.42
N SER A 23 35.23 -27.70 2.14
CA SER A 23 34.82 -28.57 1.05
C SER A 23 33.38 -29.01 1.30
N ASN A 24 32.43 -28.43 0.57
CA ASN A 24 31.17 -29.09 0.15
C ASN A 24 30.46 -28.21 -0.89
N PRO A 25 29.94 -28.77 -1.99
CA PRO A 25 29.18 -28.01 -2.98
C PRO A 25 27.87 -27.51 -2.35
N CYS A 26 27.55 -26.23 -2.60
CA CYS A 26 26.26 -25.65 -2.26
C CYS A 26 25.14 -26.55 -2.81
N PRO A 27 24.12 -26.93 -2.03
CA PRO A 27 22.92 -27.52 -2.62
C PRO A 27 22.31 -26.47 -3.54
N ASP A 28 21.96 -26.88 -4.75
CA ASP A 28 21.19 -26.09 -5.71
C ASP A 28 20.11 -25.33 -4.97
N ARG A 29 20.20 -23.99 -4.98
CA ARG A 29 19.09 -23.15 -4.52
C ARG A 29 17.88 -23.57 -5.34
N PRO A 30 16.75 -23.98 -4.74
CA PRO A 30 15.54 -24.14 -5.53
C PRO A 30 15.29 -22.78 -6.18
N MET A 31 15.25 -22.78 -7.52
CA MET A 31 14.79 -21.64 -8.31
C MET A 31 13.52 -21.14 -7.63
N THR A 32 13.52 -19.86 -7.26
CA THR A 32 12.43 -19.20 -6.56
C THR A 32 11.12 -19.60 -7.22
N GLU A 33 10.39 -20.52 -6.60
CA GLU A 33 9.04 -20.83 -7.00
C GLU A 33 8.30 -19.50 -6.89
N ILE A 34 7.91 -18.94 -8.03
CA ILE A 34 7.19 -17.67 -8.07
C ILE A 34 5.86 -17.97 -7.40
N ALA A 35 5.80 -17.73 -6.09
CA ALA A 35 4.58 -17.92 -5.33
C ALA A 35 3.48 -17.15 -6.05
N PRO A 36 2.32 -17.77 -6.28
CA PRO A 36 1.24 -17.15 -7.02
C PRO A 36 0.92 -15.77 -6.44
N GLN A 37 1.00 -14.74 -7.29
CA GLN A 37 0.79 -13.35 -6.86
C GLN A 37 -0.71 -13.06 -6.88
N PRO A 38 -1.36 -12.72 -5.75
CA PRO A 38 -2.75 -12.32 -5.74
C PRO A 38 -2.97 -11.06 -6.57
N ARG A 39 -4.13 -10.99 -7.22
CA ARG A 39 -4.60 -9.81 -7.91
C ARG A 39 -5.47 -8.98 -6.97
N ILE A 40 -5.38 -7.65 -7.10
CA ILE A 40 -6.22 -6.71 -6.37
C ILE A 40 -7.57 -6.61 -7.09
N LYS A 41 -8.68 -6.71 -6.35
CA LYS A 41 -10.02 -6.39 -6.86
C LYS A 41 -10.24 -4.88 -6.81
N LEU A 42 -10.11 -4.23 -7.96
CA LEU A 42 -10.24 -2.77 -8.06
C LEU A 42 -11.60 -2.25 -7.60
N SER A 43 -12.70 -2.97 -7.84
CA SER A 43 -14.03 -2.53 -7.39
C SER A 43 -14.11 -2.33 -5.88
N LYS A 44 -13.58 -3.29 -5.10
CA LYS A 44 -13.52 -3.18 -3.63
C LYS A 44 -12.62 -2.05 -3.16
N LEU A 45 -11.50 -1.89 -3.85
CA LEU A 45 -10.56 -0.83 -3.54
C LEU A 45 -11.16 0.56 -3.82
N ARG A 46 -11.91 0.70 -4.92
CA ARG A 46 -12.69 1.90 -5.24
C ARG A 46 -13.72 2.17 -4.17
N ASP A 47 -14.51 1.18 -3.76
CA ASP A 47 -15.50 1.34 -2.69
C ASP A 47 -14.86 1.90 -1.41
N ILE A 48 -13.70 1.38 -0.99
CA ILE A 48 -12.95 1.86 0.18
C ILE A 48 -12.40 3.27 -0.03
N GLY A 49 -11.68 3.49 -1.13
CA GLY A 49 -11.01 4.77 -1.40
C GLY A 49 -12.00 5.92 -1.50
N TRP A 50 -13.07 5.74 -2.27
CA TRP A 50 -14.10 6.76 -2.45
C TRP A 50 -14.97 6.97 -1.21
N SER A 51 -15.10 5.98 -0.32
CA SER A 51 -15.87 6.14 0.93
C SER A 51 -15.12 6.89 2.03
N PHE A 52 -13.78 6.79 2.07
CA PHE A 52 -12.98 7.28 3.20
C PHE A 52 -11.94 8.34 2.82
N TRP A 53 -11.57 8.44 1.56
CA TRP A 53 -10.50 9.28 1.04
C TRP A 53 -10.92 9.99 -0.24
N ASP A 54 -12.02 10.74 -0.13
CA ASP A 54 -12.42 11.75 -1.11
C ASP A 54 -11.94 13.14 -0.61
N PRO A 55 -10.66 13.50 -0.82
CA PRO A 55 -10.08 14.72 -0.27
C PRO A 55 -10.60 16.01 -0.93
N ILE A 56 -11.17 15.92 -2.13
CA ILE A 56 -11.72 17.05 -2.89
C ILE A 56 -13.25 17.12 -2.84
N GLY A 57 -13.91 16.15 -2.21
CA GLY A 57 -15.36 16.14 -2.01
C GLY A 57 -16.14 15.94 -3.31
N LEU A 58 -15.63 15.14 -4.25
CA LEU A 58 -16.30 14.88 -5.52
C LEU A 58 -17.63 14.15 -5.34
N LEU A 59 -17.77 13.33 -4.29
CA LEU A 59 -19.00 12.61 -3.94
C LEU A 59 -19.88 13.34 -2.95
N ASP A 60 -19.58 14.60 -2.62
CA ASP A 60 -20.49 15.44 -1.85
C ASP A 60 -21.84 15.50 -2.59
N PRO A 61 -22.99 15.31 -1.92
CA PRO A 61 -24.30 15.44 -2.56
C PRO A 61 -24.55 16.81 -3.21
N GLU A 62 -23.79 17.84 -2.80
CA GLU A 62 -23.81 19.17 -3.42
C GLU A 62 -22.86 19.28 -4.65
N SER A 63 -22.00 18.28 -4.86
CA SER A 63 -21.14 18.14 -6.04
C SER A 63 -21.96 17.57 -7.22
N PRO A 64 -21.72 17.99 -8.48
CA PRO A 64 -22.50 17.54 -9.64
C PRO A 64 -22.42 16.04 -9.93
N ALA A 65 -21.50 15.33 -9.29
CA ALA A 65 -21.02 14.03 -9.71
C ALA A 65 -21.24 13.02 -8.58
N GLY A 66 -22.49 12.62 -8.40
CA GLY A 66 -22.97 11.89 -7.22
C GLY A 66 -22.33 10.51 -6.99
N ARG A 67 -21.68 9.88 -7.98
CA ARG A 67 -21.00 8.59 -7.83
C ARG A 67 -19.66 8.51 -8.56
N TRP A 68 -18.75 7.67 -8.08
CA TRP A 68 -17.44 7.48 -8.72
C TRP A 68 -17.52 6.87 -10.11
N ASP A 69 -18.60 6.13 -10.41
CA ASP A 69 -18.86 5.47 -11.70
C ASP A 69 -19.58 6.39 -12.70
N ASP A 70 -19.89 7.63 -12.33
CA ASP A 70 -20.43 8.63 -13.25
C ASP A 70 -19.36 9.06 -14.26
N GLU A 71 -19.78 9.29 -15.51
CA GLU A 71 -18.86 9.62 -16.62
C GLU A 71 -18.04 10.89 -16.35
N ALA A 72 -18.58 11.84 -15.59
CA ALA A 72 -17.88 13.05 -15.16
C ALA A 72 -16.73 12.78 -14.16
N ASN A 73 -16.77 11.64 -13.46
CA ASN A 73 -15.81 11.26 -12.42
C ASN A 73 -14.80 10.20 -12.88
N LEU A 74 -15.00 9.57 -14.04
CA LEU A 74 -14.16 8.45 -14.49
C LEU A 74 -12.67 8.79 -14.58
N SER A 75 -12.32 10.00 -15.05
CA SER A 75 -10.93 10.44 -15.11
C SER A 75 -10.27 10.54 -13.74
N PHE A 76 -11.03 10.97 -12.72
CA PHE A 76 -10.55 11.04 -11.34
C PHE A 76 -10.47 9.65 -10.71
N ALA A 77 -11.41 8.75 -11.04
CA ALA A 77 -11.41 7.37 -10.56
C ALA A 77 -10.17 6.60 -11.01
N ASP A 78 -9.75 6.75 -12.27
CA ASP A 78 -8.57 6.08 -12.78
C ASP A 78 -7.27 6.61 -12.14
N GLU A 79 -7.20 7.89 -11.81
CA GLU A 79 -6.08 8.48 -11.07
C GLU A 79 -6.04 7.95 -9.62
N TYR A 80 -7.19 7.93 -8.93
CA TYR A 80 -7.31 7.46 -7.55
C TYR A 80 -6.99 5.99 -7.41
N ASP A 81 -7.42 5.17 -8.37
CA ASP A 81 -7.07 3.76 -8.46
C ASP A 81 -5.56 3.53 -8.36
N SER A 82 -4.78 4.35 -9.06
CA SER A 82 -3.33 4.19 -9.10
C SER A 82 -2.69 4.34 -7.70
N TYR A 83 -3.18 5.31 -6.92
CA TYR A 83 -2.72 5.55 -5.55
C TYR A 83 -3.17 4.45 -4.60
N LEU A 84 -4.44 4.05 -4.68
CA LEU A 84 -4.97 3.00 -3.82
C LEU A 84 -4.29 1.65 -4.11
N VAL A 85 -4.03 1.33 -5.38
CA VAL A 85 -3.29 0.12 -5.78
C VAL A 85 -1.86 0.18 -5.25
N ALA A 86 -1.22 1.35 -5.28
CA ALA A 86 0.11 1.51 -4.71
C ALA A 86 0.11 1.28 -3.19
N ALA A 87 -0.85 1.84 -2.45
CA ALA A 87 -1.00 1.65 -1.01
C ALA A 87 -1.25 0.17 -0.64
N ALA A 88 -2.21 -0.47 -1.31
CA ALA A 88 -2.49 -1.90 -1.12
C ALA A 88 -1.26 -2.76 -1.43
N SER A 89 -0.54 -2.45 -2.50
CA SER A 89 0.68 -3.17 -2.88
C SER A 89 1.81 -3.00 -1.85
N GLN A 90 1.92 -1.85 -1.19
CA GLN A 90 2.86 -1.62 -0.10
C GLN A 90 2.51 -2.49 1.12
N LEU A 91 1.24 -2.50 1.55
CA LEU A 91 0.77 -3.36 2.64
C LEU A 91 1.07 -4.83 2.37
N ARG A 92 0.83 -5.27 1.13
CA ARG A 92 1.12 -6.65 0.71
C ARG A 92 2.61 -7.00 0.79
N ARG A 93 3.50 -6.05 0.52
CA ARG A 93 4.96 -6.25 0.61
C ARG A 93 5.47 -6.23 2.06
N GLY A 94 4.58 -6.00 3.03
CA GLY A 94 4.95 -5.87 4.43
C GLY A 94 5.54 -4.51 4.79
N THR A 95 5.29 -3.47 3.98
CA THR A 95 5.62 -2.10 4.35
C THR A 95 4.91 -1.74 5.66
N PRO A 96 5.58 -1.08 6.62
CA PRO A 96 4.97 -0.66 7.88
C PRO A 96 3.71 0.16 7.66
N ARG A 97 2.68 -0.06 8.47
CA ARG A 97 1.40 0.66 8.40
C ARG A 97 1.61 2.18 8.36
N ASP A 98 2.48 2.71 9.21
CA ASP A 98 2.72 4.15 9.32
C ASP A 98 3.27 4.74 8.01
N GLU A 99 4.13 4.00 7.29
CA GLU A 99 4.64 4.40 5.98
C GLU A 99 3.54 4.37 4.92
N VAL A 100 2.66 3.36 4.96
CA VAL A 100 1.51 3.30 4.04
C VAL A 100 0.50 4.40 4.34
N VAL A 101 0.28 4.77 5.61
CA VAL A 101 -0.61 5.90 5.99
C VAL A 101 -0.02 7.23 5.54
N ALA A 102 1.31 7.40 5.61
CA ALA A 102 1.97 8.61 5.12
C ALA A 102 1.79 8.80 3.60
N PHE A 103 1.64 7.72 2.83
CA PHE A 103 1.53 7.78 1.38
C PHE A 103 0.25 8.52 0.88
N PRO A 104 -0.99 8.17 1.29
CA PRO A 104 -2.17 8.95 0.93
C PRO A 104 -2.13 10.40 1.42
N VAL A 105 -1.50 10.68 2.56
CA VAL A 105 -1.30 12.05 3.07
C VAL A 105 -0.38 12.84 2.14
N GLU A 106 0.71 12.22 1.66
CA GLU A 106 1.62 12.81 0.69
C GLU A 106 0.90 13.10 -0.64
N ILE A 107 0.09 12.17 -1.13
CA ILE A 107 -0.69 12.37 -2.36
C ILE A 107 -1.69 13.52 -2.20
N GLU A 108 -2.42 13.56 -1.09
CA GLU A 108 -3.38 14.63 -0.79
C GLU A 108 -2.71 16.02 -0.77
N THR A 109 -1.55 16.11 -0.13
CA THR A 109 -0.85 17.39 0.09
C THR A 109 -0.01 17.84 -1.09
N GLN A 110 0.71 16.92 -1.75
CA GLN A 110 1.67 17.25 -2.79
C GLN A 110 1.14 17.07 -4.21
N HIS A 111 0.22 16.13 -4.44
CA HIS A 111 -0.25 15.79 -5.78
C HIS A 111 -1.62 16.38 -6.09
N ILE A 112 -2.57 16.23 -5.17
CA ILE A 112 -3.94 16.77 -5.30
C ILE A 112 -3.95 18.26 -4.90
N GLY A 113 -3.02 18.69 -4.06
CA GLY A 113 -2.81 20.11 -3.75
C GLY A 113 -3.88 20.71 -2.82
N VAL A 114 -4.54 19.87 -2.02
CA VAL A 114 -5.58 20.29 -1.05
C VAL A 114 -4.98 21.05 0.15
N GLY A 115 -3.64 21.07 0.26
CA GLY A 115 -2.90 21.66 1.37
C GLY A 115 -2.91 20.76 2.61
N ASP A 116 -2.09 21.11 3.61
CA ASP A 116 -2.03 20.35 4.87
C ASP A 116 -3.38 20.42 5.60
N SER A 117 -4.19 19.37 5.42
CA SER A 117 -5.46 19.21 6.12
C SER A 117 -5.25 18.42 7.41
N PRO A 118 -5.72 18.92 8.58
CA PRO A 118 -5.69 18.15 9.83
C PRO A 118 -6.46 16.81 9.72
N SER A 119 -7.36 16.69 8.76
CA SER A 119 -8.13 15.47 8.47
C SER A 119 -7.43 14.49 7.52
N ALA A 120 -6.32 14.86 6.89
CA ALA A 120 -5.60 13.98 5.94
C ALA A 120 -5.10 12.71 6.62
N GLY A 121 -4.44 12.85 7.77
CA GLY A 121 -3.92 11.72 8.55
C GLY A 121 -5.02 10.74 8.99
N PRO A 122 -6.07 11.20 9.70
CA PRO A 122 -7.19 10.34 10.09
C PRO A 122 -7.89 9.64 8.92
N ARG A 123 -8.08 10.32 7.77
CA ARG A 123 -8.64 9.68 6.56
C ARG A 123 -7.75 8.58 6.02
N ALA A 124 -6.45 8.87 5.86
CA ALA A 124 -5.48 7.91 5.36
C ALA A 124 -5.39 6.66 6.26
N GLU A 125 -5.48 6.85 7.57
CA GLU A 125 -5.51 5.76 8.53
C GLU A 125 -6.73 4.85 8.34
N VAL A 126 -7.93 5.43 8.18
CA VAL A 126 -9.16 4.66 7.93
C VAL A 126 -9.09 3.87 6.63
N VAL A 127 -8.50 4.43 5.56
CA VAL A 127 -8.30 3.70 4.29
C VAL A 127 -7.41 2.48 4.50
N VAL A 128 -6.26 2.67 5.15
CA VAL A 128 -5.29 1.59 5.35
C VAL A 128 -5.90 0.48 6.21
N GLU A 129 -6.62 0.85 7.28
CA GLU A 129 -7.34 -0.12 8.11
C GLU A 129 -8.42 -0.86 7.34
N ALA A 130 -9.19 -0.17 6.48
CA ALA A 130 -10.21 -0.81 5.65
C ALA A 130 -9.59 -1.78 4.63
N ILE A 131 -8.44 -1.44 4.03
CA ILE A 131 -7.71 -2.33 3.11
C ILE A 131 -7.18 -3.57 3.85
N LEU A 132 -6.68 -3.40 5.07
CA LEU A 132 -6.19 -4.51 5.89
C LEU A 132 -7.32 -5.41 6.39
N ALA A 133 -8.49 -4.84 6.71
CA ALA A 133 -9.64 -5.58 7.21
C ALA A 133 -10.37 -6.37 6.10
N ASP A 134 -10.31 -5.94 4.84
CA ASP A 134 -10.97 -6.62 3.73
C ASP A 134 -10.03 -7.60 3.01
N GLU A 135 -10.01 -8.84 3.51
CA GLU A 135 -9.28 -9.95 2.88
C GLU A 135 -9.77 -10.27 1.46
N THR A 136 -10.99 -9.83 1.09
CA THR A 136 -11.59 -10.11 -0.22
C THR A 136 -11.07 -9.23 -1.35
N ILE A 137 -10.30 -8.18 -1.01
CA ILE A 137 -9.52 -7.37 -1.95
C ILE A 137 -8.53 -8.25 -2.71
N TRP A 138 -8.00 -9.27 -2.06
CA TRP A 138 -6.99 -10.16 -2.63
C TRP A 138 -7.65 -11.36 -3.31
N THR A 139 -7.43 -11.50 -4.61
CA THR A 139 -7.82 -12.70 -5.35
C THR A 139 -6.60 -13.58 -5.55
N TRP A 140 -6.57 -14.72 -4.89
CA TRP A 140 -5.53 -15.71 -5.05
C TRP A 140 -5.82 -16.61 -6.25
N PRO A 141 -4.83 -16.91 -7.10
CA PRO A 141 -5.02 -17.92 -8.12
C PRO A 141 -5.11 -19.32 -7.49
N ASP A 142 -5.75 -20.25 -8.18
CA ASP A 142 -5.83 -21.65 -7.77
C ASP A 142 -4.44 -22.33 -7.80
N ALA A 143 -4.38 -23.60 -7.38
CA ALA A 143 -3.15 -24.39 -7.38
C ALA A 143 -2.51 -24.54 -8.78
N GLN A 144 -3.24 -24.18 -9.84
CA GLN A 144 -2.79 -24.18 -11.23
C GLN A 144 -2.47 -22.77 -11.75
N GLY A 145 -2.46 -21.75 -10.89
CA GLY A 145 -2.16 -20.36 -11.26
C GLY A 145 -3.33 -19.63 -11.94
N ARG A 146 -4.55 -20.18 -11.93
CA ARG A 146 -5.72 -19.57 -12.57
C ARG A 146 -6.53 -18.76 -11.58
N PHE A 147 -6.89 -17.54 -11.98
CA PHE A 147 -7.86 -16.74 -11.24
C PHE A 147 -9.26 -17.21 -11.61
N ARG A 148 -10.08 -17.58 -10.61
CA ARG A 148 -11.49 -17.89 -10.85
C ARG A 148 -12.19 -16.59 -11.28
N VAL A 149 -12.79 -16.63 -12.47
CA VAL A 149 -13.65 -15.58 -13.02
C VAL A 149 -15.01 -15.59 -12.35
#